data_AF-A0A8T7AM49-F1
#
_entry.id   AF-A0A8T7AM49-F1
#
_cell.length_a   1.000
_cell.length_b   1.000
_cell.length_c   1.000
_cell.angle_alpha   90.00
_cell.angle_beta   90.00
_cell.angle_gamma   90.00
#
_symmetry.space_group_name_H-M   'P 1'
#
loop_
_entity.id
_entity.type
_entity.pdbx_description
1 polymer ?
#
loop_
_entity_poly.entity_id
_entity_poly.type
_entity_poly.pdbx_seq_one_letter_code
_entity_poly.pdbx_strand_id
1 'polypeptide(L)'
;MIITVKLFALAGLALVVVLLIGIFLDIKDFDKTKGGYEPPYIGVTGEPVDWDSMDLTSTGLVKRGHVINVLVDGTTGMISFEIFKRKIDWRIFSDRALVVHKPRDAFIRLGFKPQF
;
A
#
# COMPACT_ATOMS: atom_id res chain seq x y z
N MET A 1 43.48 4.97 4.60
CA MET A 1 42.66 4.90 3.36
C MET A 1 41.82 3.63 3.26
N ILE A 2 42.40 2.42 3.34
CA ILE A 2 41.64 1.15 3.21
C ILE A 2 40.56 0.97 4.30
N ILE A 3 40.86 1.33 5.56
CA ILE A 3 39.91 1.20 6.67
C ILE A 3 38.68 2.09 6.45
N THR A 4 38.89 3.34 6.05
CA THR A 4 37.81 4.30 5.74
C THR A 4 36.90 3.79 4.63
N VAL A 5 37.47 3.22 3.55
CA VAL A 5 36.70 2.61 2.46
C VAL A 5 35.87 1.43 2.96
N LYS A 6 36.44 0.55 3.80
CA LYS A 6 35.71 -0.59 4.40
C LYS A 6 34.56 -0.14 5.28
N LEU A 7 34.74 0.92 6.07
CA LEU A 7 33.67 1.48 6.91
C LEU A 7 32.52 2.04 6.07
N PHE A 8 32.82 2.82 5.02
CA PHE A 8 31.79 3.32 4.12
C PHE A 8 31.10 2.20 3.35
N ALA A 9 31.83 1.17 2.92
CA ALA A 9 31.24 -0.01 2.28
C ALA A 9 30.29 -0.77 3.23
N LEU A 10 30.67 -0.96 4.49
CA LEU A 10 29.83 -1.61 5.50
C LEU A 10 28.58 -0.78 5.80
N ALA A 11 28.72 0.53 5.95
CA ALA A 11 27.58 1.43 6.12
C ALA A 11 26.63 1.39 4.93
N GLY A 12 27.17 1.42 3.70
CA GLY A 12 26.38 1.29 2.47
C GLY A 12 25.64 -0.04 2.39
N LEU A 13 26.31 -1.15 2.72
CA LEU A 13 25.68 -2.47 2.77
C LEU A 13 24.53 -2.51 3.80
N ALA A 14 24.76 -1.98 4.99
CA ALA A 14 23.72 -1.92 6.03
C ALA A 14 22.50 -1.13 5.57
N LEU A 15 22.69 0.03 4.92
CA LEU A 15 21.59 0.85 4.39
C LEU A 15 20.79 0.12 3.30
N VAL A 16 21.47 -0.58 2.39
CA VAL A 16 20.81 -1.40 1.37
C VAL A 16 19.98 -2.50 2.01
N VAL A 17 20.52 -3.19 3.01
CA VAL A 17 19.78 -4.25 3.74
C VAL A 17 18.54 -3.67 4.42
N VAL A 18 18.64 -2.55 5.12
CA VAL A 18 17.49 -1.88 5.76
C VAL A 18 16.44 -1.47 4.73
N LEU A 19 16.86 -0.90 3.59
CA LEU A 19 15.95 -0.53 2.51
C LEU A 19 15.18 -1.75 1.96
N LEU A 20 15.89 -2.86 1.70
CA LEU A 20 15.27 -4.10 1.21
C LEU A 20 14.30 -4.69 2.21
N ILE A 21 14.63 -4.65 3.51
CA ILE A 21 13.71 -5.09 4.58
C ILE A 21 12.45 -4.22 4.58
N GLY A 22 12.58 -2.89 4.51
CA GLY A 22 11.43 -1.99 4.46
C GLY A 22 10.51 -2.26 3.28
N ILE A 23 11.07 -2.42 2.08
CA ILE A 23 10.31 -2.77 0.87
C ILE A 23 9.61 -4.13 1.03
N PHE A 24 10.31 -5.13 1.56
CA PHE A 24 9.74 -6.45 1.78
C PHE A 24 8.55 -6.41 2.74
N LEU A 25 8.67 -5.67 3.84
CA LEU A 25 7.59 -5.49 4.81
C LEU A 25 6.38 -4.79 4.17
N ASP A 26 6.60 -3.75 3.37
CA ASP A 26 5.52 -3.02 2.70
C ASP A 26 4.77 -3.89 1.69
N ILE A 27 5.49 -4.68 0.88
CA ILE A 27 4.87 -5.60 -0.10
C ILE A 27 4.05 -6.66 0.62
N LYS A 28 4.58 -7.23 1.72
CA LYS A 28 3.88 -8.25 2.49
C LYS A 28 2.60 -7.72 3.14
N ASP A 29 2.60 -6.44 3.55
CA ASP A 29 1.48 -5.80 4.23
C ASP A 29 0.42 -5.23 3.27
N PHE A 30 0.72 -5.15 1.97
CA PHE A 30 -0.15 -4.55 0.96
C PHE A 30 -1.47 -5.29 0.74
N ASP A 31 -1.42 -6.61 0.51
CA ASP A 31 -2.61 -7.47 0.38
C ASP A 31 -2.40 -8.76 1.17
N LYS A 32 -3.12 -8.86 2.29
CA LYS A 32 -3.10 -10.03 3.18
C LYS A 32 -4.15 -11.07 2.80
N THR A 33 -4.98 -10.80 1.79
CA THR A 33 -6.02 -11.73 1.36
C THR A 33 -5.52 -12.70 0.30
N LYS A 34 -6.09 -13.91 0.28
CA LYS A 34 -5.79 -14.94 -0.72
C LYS A 34 -7.07 -15.64 -1.16
N GLY A 35 -7.07 -16.14 -2.39
CA GLY A 35 -8.22 -16.86 -2.96
C GLY A 35 -9.35 -15.94 -3.44
N GLY A 36 -10.41 -16.58 -3.95
CA GLY A 36 -11.56 -15.89 -4.55
C GLY A 36 -11.18 -15.02 -5.74
N TYR A 37 -10.56 -15.61 -6.77
CA TYR A 37 -10.14 -14.88 -7.99
C TYR A 37 -11.27 -14.73 -9.02
N GLU A 38 -12.30 -15.56 -8.93
CA GLU A 38 -13.47 -15.54 -9.83
C GLU A 38 -14.76 -15.27 -9.04
N PRO A 39 -15.78 -14.64 -9.66
CA PRO A 39 -17.11 -14.52 -9.06
C PRO A 39 -17.66 -15.91 -8.70
N PRO A 40 -18.37 -16.08 -7.56
CA PRO A 40 -18.81 -15.09 -6.57
C PRO A 40 -17.80 -14.78 -5.44
N TYR A 41 -16.48 -14.81 -5.72
CA TYR A 41 -15.38 -14.55 -4.78
C TYR A 41 -15.45 -15.40 -3.49
N ILE A 42 -15.95 -16.63 -3.60
CA ILE A 42 -16.01 -17.59 -2.48
C ILE A 42 -14.59 -18.11 -2.16
N GLY A 43 -14.33 -18.41 -0.89
CA GLY A 43 -13.06 -18.96 -0.44
C GLY A 43 -11.95 -17.92 -0.27
N VAL A 44 -12.30 -16.63 -0.21
CA VAL A 44 -11.37 -15.58 0.25
C VAL A 44 -11.00 -15.86 1.71
N THR A 45 -9.71 -15.82 2.00
CA THR A 45 -9.13 -15.98 3.33
C THR A 45 -8.14 -14.84 3.61
N GLY A 46 -7.79 -14.64 4.87
CA GLY A 46 -6.91 -13.55 5.31
C GLY A 46 -7.68 -12.30 5.75
N GLU A 47 -6.95 -11.22 5.98
CA GLU A 47 -7.47 -9.98 6.55
C GLU A 47 -7.77 -8.96 5.44
N PRO A 48 -8.99 -8.40 5.40
CA PRO A 48 -9.26 -7.23 4.57
C PRO A 48 -8.36 -6.04 4.94
N VAL A 49 -8.23 -5.09 4.02
CA VAL A 49 -7.49 -3.85 4.24
C VAL A 49 -8.04 -3.11 5.47
N ASP A 50 -7.15 -2.75 6.38
CA ASP A 50 -7.45 -1.85 7.49
C ASP A 50 -7.44 -0.41 6.97
N TRP A 51 -8.63 0.11 6.72
CA TRP A 51 -8.83 1.47 6.21
C TRP A 51 -8.76 2.51 7.31
N ASP A 52 -9.12 2.14 8.54
CA ASP A 52 -9.26 3.08 9.65
C ASP A 52 -7.88 3.51 10.18
N SER A 53 -6.82 2.76 9.86
CA SER A 53 -5.43 3.13 10.12
C SER A 53 -4.82 4.08 9.08
N MET A 54 -5.56 4.50 8.04
CA MET A 54 -5.03 5.34 6.95
C MET A 54 -5.22 6.83 7.21
N ASP A 55 -4.32 7.65 6.66
CA ASP A 55 -4.45 9.10 6.70
C ASP A 55 -5.49 9.57 5.67
N LEU A 56 -6.45 10.38 6.12
CA LEU A 56 -7.35 11.10 5.22
C LEU A 56 -6.66 12.31 4.59
N THR A 57 -6.84 12.48 3.29
CA THR A 57 -6.34 13.60 2.50
C THR A 57 -7.46 14.24 1.70
N SER A 58 -7.16 15.35 1.00
CA SER A 58 -8.14 16.05 0.15
C SER A 58 -8.64 15.22 -1.04
N THR A 59 -7.88 14.23 -1.50
CA THR A 59 -8.22 13.42 -2.68
C THR A 59 -8.51 11.96 -2.34
N GLY A 60 -8.20 11.51 -1.13
CA GLY A 60 -8.55 10.17 -0.68
C GLY A 60 -7.78 9.71 0.55
N LEU A 61 -7.35 8.44 0.58
CA LEU A 61 -6.68 7.82 1.72
C LEU A 61 -5.22 7.48 1.42
N VAL A 62 -4.37 7.55 2.44
CA VAL A 62 -2.96 7.17 2.35
C VAL A 62 -2.61 6.17 3.43
N LYS A 63 -2.21 4.97 3.01
CA LYS A 63 -1.57 3.99 3.90
C LYS A 63 -0.08 4.28 3.94
N ARG A 64 0.45 4.52 5.14
CA ARG A 64 1.90 4.70 5.35
C ARG A 64 2.61 3.35 5.35
N GLY A 65 3.71 3.29 4.61
CA GLY A 65 4.66 2.18 4.66
C GLY A 65 6.01 2.63 5.21
N HIS A 66 6.96 1.69 5.26
CA HIS A 66 8.33 1.95 5.66
C HIS A 66 9.10 2.71 4.56
N VAL A 67 8.86 2.32 3.30
CA VAL A 67 9.50 2.85 2.08
C VAL A 67 8.45 3.23 1.03
N ILE A 68 7.38 2.46 0.94
CA ILE A 68 6.33 2.57 -0.07
C ILE A 68 5.01 2.95 0.62
N ASN A 69 4.52 4.16 0.35
CA ASN A 69 3.17 4.53 0.71
C ASN A 69 2.19 4.06 -0.36
N VAL A 70 0.97 3.73 0.05
CA VAL A 70 -0.13 3.43 -0.88
C VAL A 70 -1.11 4.58 -0.83
N LEU A 71 -1.40 5.16 -1.98
CA LEU A 71 -2.36 6.23 -2.15
C LEU A 71 -3.58 5.65 -2.83
N VAL A 72 -4.75 5.90 -2.27
CA VAL A 72 -6.03 5.52 -2.84
C VAL A 72 -6.82 6.79 -3.11
N ASP A 73 -7.01 7.07 -4.39
CA ASP A 73 -7.80 8.21 -4.83
C ASP A 73 -9.29 7.90 -4.66
N GLY A 74 -9.98 8.65 -3.81
CA GLY A 74 -11.38 8.46 -3.49
C GLY A 74 -12.32 8.89 -4.62
N THR A 75 -11.82 9.60 -5.64
CA THR A 75 -12.63 10.08 -6.77
C THR A 75 -12.61 9.09 -7.92
N THR A 76 -11.46 8.51 -8.21
CA THR A 76 -11.23 7.62 -9.36
C THR A 76 -11.09 6.15 -8.98
N GLY A 77 -10.85 5.86 -7.70
CA GLY A 77 -10.54 4.50 -7.23
C GLY A 77 -9.13 4.05 -7.63
N MET A 78 -8.29 4.97 -8.13
CA MET A 78 -6.91 4.69 -8.50
C MET A 78 -6.08 4.38 -7.26
N ILE A 79 -5.38 3.25 -7.31
CA ILE A 79 -4.34 2.87 -6.37
C ILE A 79 -3.00 3.26 -6.98
N SER A 80 -2.22 4.04 -6.23
CA SER A 80 -0.88 4.48 -6.63
C SER A 80 0.11 4.15 -5.52
N PHE A 81 1.36 3.94 -5.88
CA PHE A 81 2.47 3.83 -4.93
C PHE A 81 3.23 5.14 -4.87
N GLU A 82 3.64 5.57 -3.68
CA GLU A 82 4.57 6.67 -3.51
C GLU A 82 5.87 6.16 -2.88
N ILE A 83 6.97 6.38 -3.59
CA ILE A 83 8.32 6.03 -3.16
C ILE A 83 9.18 7.28 -3.31
N PHE A 84 9.86 7.70 -2.24
CA PHE A 84 10.67 8.94 -2.24
C PHE A 84 9.91 10.17 -2.78
N LYS A 85 8.64 10.33 -2.39
CA LYS A 85 7.71 11.39 -2.86
C LYS A 85 7.38 11.37 -4.35
N ARG A 86 7.74 10.31 -5.07
CA ARG A 86 7.31 10.09 -6.45
C ARG A 86 6.12 9.16 -6.46
N LYS A 87 5.01 9.65 -7.00
CA LYS A 87 3.78 8.88 -7.22
C LYS A 87 3.91 8.09 -8.53
N ILE A 88 3.55 6.80 -8.46
CA ILE A 88 3.49 5.87 -9.59
C ILE A 88 2.10 5.24 -9.57
N ASP A 89 1.31 5.51 -10.61
CA ASP A 89 -0.02 4.92 -10.73
C ASP A 89 0.08 3.43 -11.07
N TRP A 90 -0.74 2.61 -10.41
CA TRP A 90 -0.73 1.17 -10.61
C TRP A 90 -1.98 0.69 -11.32
N ARG A 91 -3.15 0.76 -10.66
CA ARG A 91 -4.43 0.35 -11.22
C ARG A 91 -5.60 0.86 -10.37
N ILE A 92 -6.78 0.88 -10.95
CA ILE A 92 -8.04 1.03 -10.20
C ILE A 92 -8.39 -0.25 -9.44
N PHE A 93 -9.30 -0.15 -8.46
CA PHE A 93 -9.85 -1.33 -7.78
C PHE A 93 -10.43 -2.35 -8.76
N SER A 94 -10.14 -3.62 -8.52
CA SER A 94 -10.86 -4.71 -9.17
C SER A 94 -12.21 -4.94 -8.51
N ASP A 95 -13.16 -5.56 -9.23
CA ASP A 95 -14.47 -5.93 -8.69
C ASP A 95 -14.36 -6.76 -7.41
N ARG A 96 -13.41 -7.70 -7.37
CA ARG A 96 -13.06 -8.46 -6.16
C ARG A 96 -12.69 -7.53 -5.01
N ALA A 97 -11.79 -6.58 -5.25
CA ALA A 97 -11.32 -5.67 -4.21
C ALA A 97 -12.46 -4.78 -3.68
N LEU A 98 -13.37 -4.34 -4.56
CA LEU A 98 -14.57 -3.59 -4.18
C LEU A 98 -15.48 -4.39 -3.25
N VAL A 99 -15.70 -5.68 -3.54
CA VAL A 99 -16.56 -6.55 -2.74
C VAL A 99 -15.90 -6.98 -1.42
N VAL A 100 -14.62 -7.40 -1.48
CA VAL A 100 -13.90 -7.97 -0.34
C VAL A 100 -13.47 -6.88 0.65
N HIS A 101 -12.89 -5.78 0.16
CA HIS A 101 -12.34 -4.75 1.03
C HIS A 101 -13.30 -3.59 1.28
N LYS A 102 -14.39 -3.47 0.50
CA LYS A 102 -15.43 -2.45 0.66
C LYS A 102 -14.87 -1.03 0.83
N PRO A 103 -13.97 -0.57 -0.07
CA PRO A 103 -13.31 0.72 0.07
C PRO A 103 -14.32 1.87 0.14
N ARG A 104 -15.40 1.84 -0.65
CA ARG A 104 -16.44 2.89 -0.65
C ARG A 104 -17.05 3.09 0.74
N ASP A 105 -17.39 2.01 1.43
CA ASP A 105 -17.94 2.08 2.78
C ASP A 105 -16.94 2.68 3.75
N ALA A 106 -15.66 2.35 3.61
CA ALA A 106 -14.59 2.90 4.42
C ALA A 106 -14.39 4.40 4.19
N PHE A 107 -14.34 4.86 2.94
CA PHE A 107 -14.28 6.28 2.60
C PHE A 107 -15.43 7.06 3.26
N ILE A 108 -16.66 6.54 3.16
CA ILE A 108 -17.85 7.17 3.77
C ILE A 108 -17.71 7.26 5.29
N ARG A 109 -17.28 6.16 5.96
CA ARG A 109 -17.06 6.18 7.41
C ARG A 109 -16.00 7.20 7.84
N LEU A 110 -14.97 7.38 7.03
CA LEU A 110 -13.90 8.34 7.27
C LEU A 110 -14.27 9.78 6.85
N GLY A 111 -15.51 10.03 6.44
CA GLY A 111 -16.01 11.38 6.11
C GLY A 111 -15.69 11.85 4.70
N PHE A 112 -15.27 10.95 3.81
CA PHE A 112 -15.03 11.23 2.40
C PHE A 112 -16.19 10.72 1.54
N LYS A 113 -16.56 11.45 0.49
CA LYS A 113 -17.61 11.02 -0.46
C LYS A 113 -16.96 10.44 -1.72
N PRO A 114 -16.84 9.10 -1.86
CA PRO A 114 -16.19 8.51 -3.01
C PRO A 114 -17.03 8.67 -4.29
N GLN A 115 -16.37 8.72 -5.45
CA GLN A 115 -17.03 8.90 -6.77
C GLN A 115 -16.78 7.77 -7.77
N PHE A 116 -15.87 6.86 -7.45
CA PHE A 116 -15.63 5.63 -8.21
C PHE A 116 -16.60 4.54 -7.83
#